data_AF-A0A3C0IYI4-F1
#
_entry.id   AF-A0A3C0IYI4-F1
#
_cell.length_a   1.000
_cell.length_b   1.000
_cell.length_c   1.000
_cell.angle_alpha   90.00
_cell.angle_beta   90.00
_cell.angle_gamma   90.00
#
_symmetry.space_group_name_H-M   'P 1'
#
loop_
_entity.id
_entity.type
_entity.pdbx_description
1 polymer ?
#
loop_
_entity_poly.entity_id
_entity_poly.type
_entity_poly.pdbx_seq_one_letter_code
_entity_poly.pdbx_strand_id
1 'polypeptide(L)'
;MYTSIVELTDAATSRSLTIGAAVREQEALDSGESQDALNRKMQERLAVMRDAVGRGLAGVRSRSGLTGGDARRMAEARRTAGAPMLIGGEPLGSAIAYALAVAEVNAGMGRIVAAPTAGSCGILPGVLLSVGEIRGIGDSELVDALFAAGGVGAVIARSSTLAGAAGGCQA
;
A
#
# COMPACT_ATOMS: atom_id res chain seq x y z
N MET A 1 -15.23 2.56 -15.69
CA MET A 1 -14.29 3.29 -14.80
C MET A 1 -14.76 4.71 -14.46
N TYR A 2 -14.68 5.11 -13.19
CA TYR A 2 -15.07 6.44 -12.70
C TYR A 2 -14.14 7.56 -13.17
N THR A 3 -14.67 8.76 -13.34
CA THR A 3 -13.96 9.91 -13.92
C THR A 3 -13.49 10.94 -12.90
N SER A 4 -14.08 10.95 -11.70
CA SER A 4 -13.74 11.85 -10.60
C SER A 4 -13.93 11.17 -9.24
N ILE A 5 -13.32 11.74 -8.18
CA ILE A 5 -13.50 11.25 -6.81
C ILE A 5 -14.95 11.41 -6.36
N VAL A 6 -15.60 12.51 -6.73
CA VAL A 6 -17.03 12.77 -6.42
C VAL A 6 -17.90 11.66 -7.02
N GLU A 7 -17.70 11.34 -8.30
CA GLU A 7 -18.46 10.28 -8.96
C GLU A 7 -18.23 8.91 -8.29
N LEU A 8 -16.99 8.60 -7.93
CA LEU A 8 -16.65 7.36 -7.21
C LEU A 8 -17.35 7.31 -5.83
N THR A 9 -17.32 8.39 -5.06
CA THR A 9 -17.96 8.45 -3.74
C THR A 9 -19.48 8.40 -3.83
N ASP A 10 -20.08 9.05 -4.84
CA ASP A 10 -21.52 9.07 -5.05
C ASP A 10 -22.03 7.69 -5.49
N ALA A 11 -21.29 7.01 -6.37
CA ALA A 11 -21.61 5.65 -6.80
C ALA A 11 -21.55 4.64 -5.65
N ALA A 12 -20.56 4.76 -4.76
CA ALA A 12 -20.47 3.91 -3.57
C ALA A 12 -21.62 4.20 -2.59
N THR A 13 -21.85 5.48 -2.27
CA THR A 13 -22.82 5.91 -1.26
C THR A 13 -24.26 5.64 -1.69
N SER A 14 -24.64 5.96 -2.94
CA SER A 14 -26.00 5.75 -3.46
C SER A 14 -26.42 4.28 -3.47
N ARG A 15 -25.45 3.35 -3.47
CA ARG A 15 -25.65 1.91 -3.52
C ARG A 15 -25.35 1.21 -2.18
N SER A 16 -25.03 1.98 -1.13
CA SER A 16 -24.63 1.45 0.18
C SER A 16 -23.45 0.46 0.12
N LEU A 17 -22.49 0.74 -0.78
CA LEU A 17 -21.27 -0.04 -0.96
C LEU A 17 -20.08 0.68 -0.34
N THR A 18 -19.02 -0.06 0.00
CA THR A 18 -17.71 0.54 0.21
C THR A 18 -17.15 1.04 -1.12
N ILE A 19 -16.19 1.96 -1.07
CA ILE A 19 -15.46 2.40 -2.27
C ILE A 19 -14.78 1.19 -2.94
N GLY A 20 -14.20 0.28 -2.15
CA GLY A 20 -13.57 -0.95 -2.65
C GLY A 20 -14.54 -1.85 -3.40
N ALA A 21 -15.73 -2.07 -2.85
CA ALA A 21 -16.77 -2.88 -3.49
C ALA A 21 -17.25 -2.25 -4.81
N ALA A 22 -17.49 -0.93 -4.84
CA ALA A 22 -17.88 -0.22 -6.06
C ALA A 22 -16.80 -0.33 -7.16
N VAL A 23 -15.53 -0.17 -6.79
CA VAL A 23 -14.40 -0.33 -7.73
C VAL A 23 -14.27 -1.77 -8.21
N ARG A 24 -14.41 -2.76 -7.32
CA ARG A 24 -14.33 -4.19 -7.67
C ARG A 24 -15.44 -4.61 -8.64
N GLU A 25 -16.66 -4.13 -8.44
CA GLU A 25 -17.77 -4.38 -9.36
C GLU A 25 -17.52 -3.76 -10.73
N GLN A 26 -17.05 -2.51 -10.76
CA GLN A 26 -16.73 -1.85 -12.03
C GLN A 26 -15.58 -2.57 -12.76
N GLU A 27 -14.54 -2.98 -12.03
CA GLU A 27 -13.42 -3.73 -12.61
C GLU A 27 -13.87 -5.10 -13.15
N ALA A 28 -14.81 -5.78 -12.49
CA ALA A 28 -15.37 -7.03 -12.98
C ALA A 28 -16.13 -6.84 -14.31
N LEU A 29 -16.86 -5.73 -14.45
CA LEU A 29 -17.53 -5.36 -15.70
C LEU A 29 -16.53 -4.99 -16.80
N ASP A 30 -15.52 -4.19 -16.48
CA ASP A 30 -14.55 -3.66 -17.44
C ASP A 30 -13.59 -4.77 -17.96
N SER A 31 -13.18 -5.69 -17.08
CA SER A 31 -12.26 -6.80 -17.42
C SER A 31 -12.97 -8.08 -17.90
N GLY A 32 -14.25 -8.24 -17.59
CA GLY A 32 -14.99 -9.50 -17.79
C GLY A 32 -14.62 -10.60 -16.78
N GLU A 33 -13.80 -10.30 -15.77
CA GLU A 33 -13.41 -11.27 -14.74
C GLU A 33 -14.42 -11.32 -13.58
N SER A 34 -14.60 -12.51 -12.99
CA SER A 34 -15.38 -12.64 -11.76
C SER A 34 -14.75 -11.86 -10.60
N GLN A 35 -15.57 -11.32 -9.69
CA GLN A 35 -15.08 -10.66 -8.48
C GLN A 35 -14.17 -11.56 -7.62
N ASP A 36 -14.43 -12.87 -7.60
CA ASP A 36 -13.57 -13.83 -6.88
C ASP A 36 -12.16 -13.93 -7.48
N ALA A 37 -12.04 -13.88 -8.81
CA ALA A 37 -10.75 -13.85 -9.49
C ALA A 37 -9.99 -12.57 -9.17
N LEU A 38 -10.68 -11.42 -9.17
CA LEU A 38 -10.09 -10.13 -8.79
C LEU A 38 -9.66 -10.13 -7.30
N ASN A 39 -10.48 -10.70 -6.41
CA ASN A 39 -10.15 -10.83 -5.00
C ASN A 39 -8.88 -11.67 -4.81
N ARG A 40 -8.74 -12.82 -5.49
CA ARG A 40 -7.52 -13.64 -5.45
C ARG A 40 -6.29 -12.85 -5.90
N LYS A 41 -6.40 -12.10 -6.99
CA LYS A 41 -5.33 -11.22 -7.50
C LYS A 41 -4.92 -10.15 -6.49
N MET A 42 -5.86 -9.58 -5.75
CA MET A 42 -5.55 -8.59 -4.70
C MET A 42 -4.99 -9.24 -3.44
N GLN A 43 -5.46 -10.44 -3.07
CA GLN A 43 -4.89 -11.23 -1.97
C GLN A 43 -3.42 -11.58 -2.24
N GLU A 44 -3.07 -11.97 -3.46
CA GLU A 44 -1.68 -12.21 -3.87
C GLU A 44 -0.81 -10.96 -3.71
N ARG A 45 -1.32 -9.79 -4.12
CA ARG A 45 -0.62 -8.50 -3.94
C ARG A 45 -0.43 -8.17 -2.47
N LEU A 46 -1.46 -8.35 -1.65
CA LEU A 46 -1.39 -8.16 -0.20
C LEU A 46 -0.34 -9.09 0.43
N ALA A 47 -0.29 -10.35 0.01
CA ALA A 47 0.70 -11.30 0.50
C ALA A 47 2.14 -10.87 0.13
N VAL A 48 2.37 -10.41 -1.11
CA VAL A 48 3.67 -9.87 -1.52
C VAL A 48 4.04 -8.62 -0.73
N MET A 49 3.08 -7.72 -0.47
CA MET A 49 3.29 -6.54 0.39
C MET A 49 3.71 -6.93 1.81
N ARG A 50 3.04 -7.92 2.42
CA ARG A 50 3.39 -8.44 3.75
C ARG A 50 4.78 -9.08 3.76
N ASP A 51 5.12 -9.89 2.75
CA ASP A 51 6.45 -10.50 2.61
C ASP A 51 7.55 -9.44 2.47
N ALA A 52 7.33 -8.42 1.65
CA ALA A 52 8.28 -7.31 1.51
C ALA A 52 8.50 -6.56 2.83
N VAL A 53 7.44 -6.27 3.59
CA VAL A 53 7.58 -5.68 4.94
C VAL A 53 8.39 -6.62 5.85
N GLY A 54 8.04 -7.90 5.91
CA GLY A 54 8.75 -8.87 6.75
C GLY A 54 10.24 -8.96 6.44
N ARG A 55 10.60 -9.03 5.14
CA ARG A 55 12.00 -9.05 4.69
C ARG A 55 12.75 -7.77 5.06
N GLY A 56 12.17 -6.60 4.80
CA GLY A 56 12.82 -5.33 5.13
C GLY A 56 13.04 -5.16 6.64
N LEU A 57 12.08 -5.58 7.46
CA LEU A 57 12.20 -5.57 8.93
C LEU A 57 13.26 -6.53 9.46
N ALA A 58 13.53 -7.65 8.77
CA ALA A 58 14.63 -8.55 9.09
C ALA A 58 16.01 -7.92 8.78
N GLY A 59 16.04 -6.91 7.92
CA GLY A 59 17.21 -6.15 7.51
C GLY A 59 17.63 -6.48 6.09
N VAL A 60 17.61 -5.46 5.24
CA VAL A 60 18.08 -5.51 3.85
C VAL A 60 19.05 -4.35 3.63
N ARG A 61 20.05 -4.53 2.75
CA ARG A 61 20.91 -3.44 2.29
C ARG A 61 20.92 -3.39 0.77
N SER A 62 20.97 -2.18 0.22
CA SER A 62 21.14 -1.98 -1.21
C SER A 62 22.52 -2.41 -1.67
N ARG A 63 22.65 -2.68 -2.98
CA ARG A 63 23.92 -3.10 -3.59
C ARG A 63 25.03 -2.06 -3.47
N SER A 64 24.69 -0.77 -3.42
CA SER A 64 25.65 0.32 -3.19
C SER A 64 26.07 0.45 -1.72
N GLY A 65 25.34 -0.18 -0.79
CA GLY A 65 25.55 -0.03 0.66
C GLY A 65 25.09 1.31 1.24
N LEU A 66 24.54 2.21 0.42
CA LEU A 66 24.12 3.56 0.83
C LEU A 66 22.80 3.58 1.61
N THR A 67 21.96 2.54 1.45
CA THR A 67 20.64 2.45 2.09
C THR A 67 20.41 1.06 2.66
N GLY A 68 19.66 0.98 3.77
CA GLY A 68 19.25 -0.29 4.38
C GLY A 68 19.48 -0.40 5.88
N GLY A 69 18.57 -1.09 6.55
CA GLY A 69 18.61 -1.36 8.00
C GLY A 69 17.88 -0.31 8.86
N ASP A 70 17.40 0.78 8.28
CA ASP A 70 16.63 1.79 9.00
C ASP A 70 15.23 1.28 9.35
N ALA A 71 14.63 0.46 8.49
CA ALA A 71 13.38 -0.24 8.80
C ALA A 71 13.49 -1.10 10.07
N ARG A 72 14.59 -1.87 10.17
CA ARG A 72 14.89 -2.69 11.34
C ARG A 72 15.13 -1.84 12.59
N ARG A 73 15.95 -0.79 12.49
CA ARG A 73 16.22 0.16 13.59
C ARG A 73 14.94 0.80 14.11
N MET A 74 14.05 1.20 13.19
CA MET A 74 12.74 1.75 13.51
C MET A 74 11.86 0.74 14.25
N ALA A 75 11.80 -0.51 13.79
CA ALA A 75 11.03 -1.56 14.45
C ALA A 75 11.60 -1.96 15.83
N GLU A 76 12.92 -1.93 16.01
CA GLU A 76 13.56 -2.13 17.31
C GLU A 76 13.26 -0.99 18.28
N ALA A 77 13.31 0.26 17.81
CA ALA A 77 12.95 1.44 18.60
C ALA A 77 11.49 1.41 19.07
N ARG A 78 10.56 0.92 18.24
CA ARG A 78 9.14 0.74 18.58
C ARG A 78 8.90 -0.24 19.73
N ARG A 79 9.71 -1.30 19.81
CA ARG A 79 9.53 -2.42 20.75
C ARG A 79 10.32 -2.27 22.04
N THR A 80 11.35 -1.42 22.06
CA THR A 80 12.27 -1.31 23.18
C THR A 80 11.70 -0.41 24.27
N ALA A 81 11.39 -0.97 25.43
CA ALA A 81 10.97 -0.20 26.61
C ALA A 81 12.09 0.78 27.02
N GLY A 82 11.75 2.07 27.16
CA GLY A 82 12.72 3.12 27.48
C GLY A 82 13.50 3.69 26.30
N ALA A 83 13.23 3.25 25.05
CA ALA A 83 13.72 3.94 23.87
C ALA A 83 13.09 5.34 23.75
N PRO A 84 13.77 6.29 23.07
CA PRO A 84 13.17 7.59 22.78
C PRO A 84 11.82 7.41 22.08
N MET A 85 10.79 8.12 22.57
CA MET A 85 9.49 8.09 21.91
C MET A 85 9.64 8.50 20.45
N LEU A 86 9.08 7.68 19.56
CA LEU A 86 8.94 8.07 18.16
C LEU A 86 7.96 9.24 18.07
N ILE A 87 8.32 10.24 17.26
CA ILE A 87 7.45 11.38 17.01
C ILE A 87 6.16 10.85 16.36
N GLY A 88 5.02 11.12 17.01
CA GLY A 88 3.68 10.80 16.52
C GLY A 88 3.11 9.43 16.92
N GLY A 89 3.87 8.57 17.61
CA GLY A 89 3.34 7.29 18.15
C GLY A 89 2.78 6.34 17.09
N GLU A 90 1.90 5.41 17.49
CA GLU A 90 1.18 4.53 16.56
C GLU A 90 -0.12 5.20 16.07
N PRO A 91 -0.53 5.02 14.79
CA PRO A 91 0.03 4.12 13.78
C PRO A 91 1.24 4.66 13.01
N LEU A 92 1.68 5.89 13.28
CA LEU A 92 2.71 6.54 12.47
C LEU A 92 4.06 5.78 12.52
N GLY A 93 4.43 5.27 13.68
CA GLY A 93 5.65 4.48 13.88
C GLY A 93 5.67 3.19 13.06
N SER A 94 4.59 2.39 13.11
CA SER A 94 4.45 1.20 12.25
C SER A 94 4.43 1.55 10.78
N ALA A 95 3.68 2.58 10.39
CA ALA A 95 3.58 2.99 8.99
C ALA A 95 4.95 3.37 8.41
N ILE A 96 5.75 4.14 9.14
CA ILE A 96 7.11 4.52 8.72
C ILE A 96 8.02 3.30 8.64
N ALA A 97 8.00 2.43 9.65
CA ALA A 97 8.83 1.22 9.66
C ALA A 97 8.52 0.30 8.47
N TYR A 98 7.24 0.12 8.15
CA TYR A 98 6.77 -0.72 7.04
C TYR A 98 7.06 -0.08 5.68
N ALA A 99 6.90 1.24 5.55
CA ALA A 99 7.26 1.95 4.33
C ALA A 99 8.76 1.88 4.04
N LEU A 100 9.61 2.08 5.06
CA LEU A 100 11.05 1.90 4.95
C LEU A 100 11.40 0.45 4.59
N ALA A 101 10.76 -0.53 5.22
CA ALA A 101 11.02 -1.94 4.95
C ALA A 101 10.86 -2.29 3.46
N VAL A 102 9.75 -1.88 2.86
CA VAL A 102 9.49 -2.13 1.44
C VAL A 102 10.41 -1.32 0.54
N ALA A 103 10.70 -0.05 0.88
CA ALA A 103 11.64 0.78 0.14
C ALA A 103 13.07 0.20 0.14
N GLU A 104 13.51 -0.37 1.27
CA GLU A 104 14.79 -1.05 1.40
C GLU A 104 14.83 -2.37 0.61
N VAL A 105 13.74 -3.15 0.62
CA VAL A 105 13.62 -4.34 -0.25
C VAL A 105 13.73 -3.95 -1.72
N ASN A 106 13.05 -2.88 -2.14
CA ASN A 106 13.15 -2.36 -3.50
C ASN A 106 14.59 -1.92 -3.83
N ALA A 107 15.25 -1.17 -2.94
CA ALA A 107 16.65 -0.76 -3.11
C ALA A 107 17.63 -1.94 -3.13
N GLY A 108 17.27 -3.06 -2.48
CA GLY A 108 17.94 -4.34 -2.53
C GLY A 108 17.58 -5.20 -3.76
N MET A 109 16.81 -4.68 -4.71
CA MET A 109 16.31 -5.39 -5.90
C MET A 109 15.46 -6.63 -5.56
N GLY A 110 14.80 -6.63 -4.40
CA GLY A 110 13.88 -7.67 -3.98
C GLY A 110 12.49 -7.54 -4.63
N ARG A 111 11.63 -8.53 -4.39
CA ARG A 111 10.26 -8.56 -4.91
C ARG A 111 9.36 -7.59 -4.13
N ILE A 112 8.72 -6.66 -4.83
CA ILE A 112 7.76 -5.69 -4.29
C ILE A 112 6.50 -5.61 -5.17
N VAL A 113 5.46 -4.94 -4.67
CA VAL A 113 4.30 -4.51 -5.48
C VAL A 113 4.43 -3.02 -5.77
N ALA A 114 4.38 -2.62 -7.05
CA ALA A 114 4.36 -1.21 -7.41
C ALA A 114 3.05 -0.55 -6.95
N ALA A 115 3.13 0.65 -6.37
CA ALA A 115 1.98 1.35 -5.80
C ALA A 115 2.13 2.89 -5.80
N PRO A 116 1.97 3.59 -6.94
CA PRO A 116 1.80 3.07 -8.30
C PRO A 116 3.13 2.71 -9.00
N THR A 117 4.27 3.15 -8.48
CA THR A 117 5.60 2.85 -9.05
C THR A 117 6.45 2.06 -8.06
N ALA A 118 7.60 1.55 -8.53
CA ALA A 118 8.59 0.95 -7.65
C ALA A 118 9.17 1.97 -6.64
N GLY A 119 9.27 3.25 -6.99
CA GLY A 119 9.80 4.29 -6.10
C GLY A 119 8.92 4.57 -4.89
N SER A 120 7.59 4.49 -5.06
CA SER A 120 6.60 4.75 -4.01
C SER A 120 6.03 3.48 -3.35
N CYS A 121 6.56 2.30 -3.67
CA CYS A 121 5.99 1.00 -3.31
C CYS A 121 5.79 0.77 -1.80
N GLY A 122 6.48 1.51 -0.93
CA GLY A 122 6.34 1.39 0.52
C GLY A 122 5.15 2.14 1.13
N ILE A 123 4.59 3.13 0.45
CA ILE A 123 3.57 4.00 1.06
C ILE A 123 2.26 3.24 1.34
N LEU A 124 1.70 2.61 0.31
CA LEU A 124 0.45 1.85 0.43
C LEU A 124 0.54 0.70 1.46
N PRO A 125 1.52 -0.22 1.40
CA PRO A 125 1.64 -1.27 2.43
C PRO A 125 1.97 -0.71 3.82
N GLY A 126 2.69 0.42 3.90
CA GLY A 126 2.97 1.11 5.15
C GLY A 126 1.69 1.47 5.90
N VAL A 127 0.78 2.19 5.23
CA VAL A 127 -0.51 2.58 5.81
C VAL A 127 -1.45 1.39 5.99
N LEU A 128 -1.57 0.53 4.97
CA LEU A 128 -2.52 -0.58 4.97
C LEU A 128 -2.24 -1.57 6.11
N LEU A 129 -0.99 -1.98 6.28
CA LEU A 129 -0.63 -3.00 7.26
C LEU A 129 -0.52 -2.44 8.69
N SER A 130 -0.09 -1.18 8.85
CA SER A 130 -0.07 -0.52 10.17
C SER A 130 -1.47 -0.37 10.76
N VAL A 131 -2.38 0.24 9.99
CA VAL A 131 -3.77 0.40 10.40
C VAL A 131 -4.42 -0.97 10.59
N GLY A 132 -4.16 -1.91 9.67
CA GLY A 132 -4.70 -3.27 9.74
C GLY A 132 -4.32 -4.00 11.03
N GLU A 133 -3.05 -3.94 11.43
CA GLU A 133 -2.56 -4.56 12.67
C GLU A 133 -3.16 -3.90 13.92
N ILE A 134 -3.13 -2.56 14.00
CA ILE A 134 -3.59 -1.81 15.18
C ILE A 134 -5.09 -1.95 15.40
N ARG A 135 -5.87 -2.05 14.32
CA ARG A 135 -7.33 -2.12 14.37
C ARG A 135 -7.86 -3.56 14.30
N GLY A 136 -6.99 -4.55 14.14
CA GLY A 136 -7.39 -5.95 14.01
C GLY A 136 -8.22 -6.25 12.77
N ILE A 137 -7.94 -5.57 11.65
CA ILE A 137 -8.69 -5.68 10.39
C ILE A 137 -8.29 -6.97 9.65
N GLY A 138 -9.29 -7.70 9.17
CA GLY A 138 -9.07 -8.96 8.43
C GLY A 138 -8.60 -8.76 7.00
N ASP A 139 -8.01 -9.80 6.40
CA ASP A 139 -7.49 -9.75 5.02
C ASP A 139 -8.56 -9.40 3.98
N SER A 140 -9.82 -9.80 4.18
CA SER A 140 -10.92 -9.46 3.28
C SER A 140 -11.16 -7.94 3.20
N GLU A 141 -11.07 -7.25 4.34
CA GLU A 141 -11.25 -5.80 4.41
C GLU A 141 -10.00 -5.06 3.90
N LEU A 142 -8.79 -5.60 4.13
CA LEU A 142 -7.58 -5.04 3.54
C LEU A 142 -7.56 -5.18 2.01
N VAL A 143 -8.09 -6.28 1.49
CA VAL A 143 -8.31 -6.47 0.05
C VAL A 143 -9.31 -5.46 -0.50
N ASP A 144 -10.40 -5.20 0.22
CA ASP A 144 -11.36 -4.14 -0.15
C ASP A 144 -10.71 -2.75 -0.17
N ALA A 145 -9.87 -2.45 0.82
CA ALA A 145 -9.08 -1.22 0.86
C ALA A 145 -8.08 -1.10 -0.32
N LEU A 146 -7.50 -2.21 -0.79
CA LEU A 146 -6.67 -2.21 -1.99
C LEU A 146 -7.46 -1.86 -3.26
N PHE A 147 -8.71 -2.34 -3.39
CA PHE A 147 -9.58 -1.89 -4.49
C PHE A 147 -9.90 -0.41 -4.37
N ALA A 148 -10.17 0.10 -3.15
CA ALA A 148 -10.41 1.53 -2.96
C ALA A 148 -9.18 2.37 -3.36
N ALA A 149 -7.98 1.96 -2.97
CA ALA A 149 -6.72 2.60 -3.38
C ALA A 149 -6.53 2.56 -4.90
N GLY A 150 -6.85 1.43 -5.54
CA GLY A 150 -6.83 1.28 -6.99
C GLY A 150 -7.79 2.23 -7.71
N GLY A 151 -9.01 2.39 -7.20
CA GLY A 151 -10.00 3.31 -7.75
C GLY A 151 -9.56 4.77 -7.67
N VAL A 152 -9.02 5.20 -6.52
CA VAL A 152 -8.44 6.54 -6.36
C VAL A 152 -7.27 6.75 -7.34
N GLY A 153 -6.37 5.77 -7.43
CA GLY A 153 -5.26 5.82 -8.38
C GLY A 153 -5.72 5.91 -9.83
N ALA A 154 -6.77 5.17 -10.21
CA ALA A 154 -7.33 5.21 -11.56
C ALA A 154 -7.95 6.58 -11.90
N VAL A 155 -8.63 7.22 -10.95
CA VAL A 155 -9.14 8.59 -11.14
C VAL A 155 -8.00 9.59 -11.36
N ILE A 156 -6.95 9.53 -10.53
CA ILE A 156 -5.77 10.41 -10.66
C ILE A 156 -5.09 10.20 -12.02
N ALA A 157 -4.92 8.95 -12.44
CA ALA A 157 -4.28 8.59 -13.71
C ALA A 157 -4.96 9.15 -14.97
N ARG A 158 -6.24 9.56 -14.88
CA ARG A 158 -6.95 10.17 -16.02
C ARG A 158 -6.55 11.62 -16.26
N SER A 159 -6.06 12.31 -15.23
CA SER A 159 -5.77 13.75 -15.28
C SER A 159 -4.31 14.07 -15.00
N SER A 160 -3.52 13.11 -14.52
CA SER A 160 -2.07 13.24 -14.34
C SER A 160 -1.34 11.98 -14.78
N THR A 161 -0.06 12.13 -15.08
CA THR A 161 0.83 10.98 -15.22
C THR A 161 1.09 10.36 -13.86
N LEU A 162 1.14 9.02 -13.80
CA LEU A 162 1.61 8.26 -12.63
C LEU A 162 3.11 7.93 -12.71
N ALA A 163 3.76 8.27 -13.84
CA ALA A 163 5.17 8.00 -14.02
C ALA A 163 5.98 9.11 -13.37
N GLY A 164 6.73 8.77 -12.32
CA GLY A 164 7.65 9.71 -11.68
C GLY A 164 8.66 10.34 -12.65
N ALA A 165 9.03 9.63 -13.73
CA ALA A 165 9.91 10.15 -14.78
C ALA A 165 9.27 11.31 -15.60
N ALA A 166 7.95 11.38 -15.68
CA ALA A 166 7.23 12.40 -16.45
C ALA A 166 6.61 13.48 -15.55
N GLY A 167 6.22 13.15 -14.32
CA GLY A 167 5.51 14.04 -13.41
C GLY A 167 6.26 14.44 -12.14
N GLY A 168 7.49 13.95 -11.95
CA GLY A 168 8.23 14.11 -10.68
C GLY A 168 7.65 13.27 -9.54
N CYS A 169 8.16 13.43 -8.32
CA CYS A 169 7.73 12.63 -7.16
C CYS A 169 6.28 12.85 -6.71
N GLN A 170 5.60 13.88 -7.24
CA GLN A 170 4.17 14.10 -6.96
C GLN A 170 3.23 13.20 -7.77
N ALA A 171 3.75 12.51 -8.79
CA ALA A 171 3.03 11.56 -9.65
C ALA A 171 2.95 10.17 -9.02
#